data_AF-A0A538IGB7-F1
#
_entry.id   AF-A0A538IGB7-F1
#
_cell.length_a   1.000
_cell.length_b   1.000
_cell.length_c   1.000
_cell.angle_alpha   90.00
_cell.angle_beta   90.00
_cell.angle_gamma   90.00
#
_symmetry.space_group_name_H-M   'P 1'
#
loop_
_entity.id
_entity.type
_entity.pdbx_description
1 polymer ?
#
loop_
_entity_poly.entity_id
_entity_poly.type
_entity_poly.pdbx_seq_one_letter_code
_entity_poly.pdbx_strand_id
1 'polypeptide(L)'
;MGRKGFIAAAVVTMLAFAGTSAFAQTSALAVRTRQVSFDNSGNTHITVSVTGSAVGATPLDASDFTVTENGKPVSSLTVKPLFQGQTLAVSVVLIMDISGSTGGAAHAAAQAAAKQFLASLPPTVQVELISFSTNVTV
;
A
#
# COMPACT_ATOMS: atom_id res chain seq x y z
N MET A 1 18.80 -57.21 28.02
CA MET A 1 19.14 -56.62 26.70
C MET A 1 17.92 -55.84 26.22
N GLY A 2 18.00 -54.52 26.04
CA GLY A 2 16.97 -53.75 25.36
C GLY A 2 16.44 -52.52 26.09
N ARG A 3 16.39 -51.41 25.34
CA ARG A 3 15.50 -50.25 25.51
C ARG A 3 15.87 -49.17 26.54
N LYS A 4 17.10 -48.62 26.48
CA LYS A 4 17.38 -47.29 27.08
C LYS A 4 18.23 -46.34 26.22
N GLY A 5 18.62 -46.73 25.00
CA GLY A 5 19.60 -45.97 24.20
C GLY A 5 19.06 -45.03 23.12
N PHE A 6 17.74 -45.00 22.85
CA PHE A 6 17.23 -44.38 21.61
C PHE A 6 16.53 -43.02 21.76
N ILE A 7 16.32 -42.51 22.99
CA ILE A 7 15.58 -41.25 23.17
C ILE A 7 16.51 -40.02 23.18
N ALA A 8 17.80 -40.20 23.52
CA ALA A 8 18.74 -39.08 23.61
C ALA A 8 19.22 -38.55 22.24
N ALA A 9 19.11 -39.33 21.17
CA ALA A 9 19.61 -38.95 19.85
C ALA A 9 18.64 -38.06 19.04
N ALA A 10 17.35 -38.02 19.39
CA ALA A 10 16.36 -37.26 18.63
C ALA A 10 16.31 -35.77 19.02
N VAL A 11 16.72 -35.42 20.24
CA VAL A 11 16.62 -34.04 20.75
C VAL A 11 17.82 -33.18 20.32
N VAL A 12 18.99 -33.78 20.11
CA VAL A 12 20.21 -33.04 19.72
C VAL A 12 20.17 -32.61 18.25
N THR A 13 19.52 -33.37 17.37
CA THR A 13 19.43 -33.06 15.94
C THR A 13 18.44 -31.92 15.64
N MET A 14 17.46 -31.67 16.52
CA MET A 14 16.43 -30.64 16.31
C MET A 14 16.91 -29.22 16.68
N LEU A 15 18.01 -29.09 17.44
CA LEU A 15 18.60 -27.78 17.78
C LEU A 15 19.56 -27.24 16.70
N ALA A 16 19.93 -28.04 15.71
CA ALA A 16 20.86 -27.61 14.65
C ALA A 16 20.19 -26.79 13.52
N PHE A 17 18.86 -26.64 13.54
CA PHE A 17 18.12 -25.91 12.49
C PHE A 17 17.67 -24.49 12.89
N ALA A 18 18.05 -24.01 14.08
CA ALA A 18 17.65 -22.69 14.58
C ALA A 18 18.50 -21.52 14.02
N GLY A 19 19.44 -21.79 13.09
CA GLY A 19 20.46 -20.82 12.66
C GLY A 19 20.28 -20.19 11.28
N THR A 20 19.26 -20.54 10.50
CA THR A 20 19.02 -19.82 9.23
C THR A 20 18.37 -18.49 9.55
N SER A 21 19.20 -17.47 9.77
CA SER A 21 18.79 -16.08 9.69
C SER A 21 18.00 -15.91 8.40
N ALA A 22 16.69 -15.72 8.53
CA ALA A 22 15.86 -15.31 7.41
C ALA A 22 16.30 -13.90 7.05
N PHE A 23 17.26 -13.77 6.14
CA PHE A 23 17.54 -12.50 5.50
C PHE A 23 16.27 -12.11 4.75
N ALA A 24 15.55 -11.12 5.28
CA ALA A 24 14.43 -10.51 4.58
C ALA A 24 14.95 -10.10 3.20
N GLN A 25 14.40 -10.72 2.15
CA GLN A 25 14.87 -10.48 0.79
C GLN A 25 14.58 -9.02 0.43
N THR A 26 15.64 -8.20 0.37
CA THR A 26 15.53 -6.86 -0.19
C THR A 26 15.21 -7.01 -1.68
N SER A 27 13.97 -6.72 -2.07
CA SER A 27 13.59 -6.58 -3.46
C SER A 27 14.33 -5.39 -4.07
N ALA A 28 14.92 -5.59 -5.25
CA ALA A 28 15.62 -4.55 -5.99
C ALA A 28 14.71 -3.35 -6.27
N LEU A 29 15.31 -2.16 -6.37
CA LEU A 29 14.59 -0.97 -6.80
C LEU A 29 14.15 -1.13 -8.26
N ALA A 30 12.89 -0.80 -8.52
CA ALA A 30 12.34 -0.74 -9.86
C ALA A 30 11.76 0.65 -10.10
N VAL A 31 12.19 1.28 -11.19
CA VAL A 31 11.67 2.59 -11.63
C VAL A 31 10.83 2.36 -12.87
N ARG A 32 9.59 2.86 -12.88
CA ARG A 32 8.70 2.77 -14.03
C ARG A 32 8.11 4.13 -14.36
N THR A 33 8.32 4.60 -15.60
CA THR A 33 7.67 5.80 -16.10
C THR A 33 6.17 5.56 -16.23
N ARG A 34 5.39 6.43 -15.62
CA ARG A 34 3.91 6.42 -15.63
C ARG A 34 3.37 7.37 -16.67
N GLN A 35 3.95 8.56 -16.76
CA GLN A 35 3.51 9.61 -17.65
C GLN A 35 4.69 10.47 -18.07
N VAL A 36 4.64 10.96 -19.31
CA VAL A 36 5.50 12.03 -19.82
C VAL A 36 4.57 13.08 -20.39
N SER A 37 4.76 14.34 -20.02
CA SER A 37 4.00 15.48 -20.52
C SER A 37 4.90 16.68 -20.71
N PHE A 38 4.52 17.58 -21.61
CA PHE A 38 5.26 18.79 -21.94
C PHE A 38 4.37 20.00 -21.65
N ASP A 39 4.93 21.07 -21.11
CA ASP A 39 4.22 22.33 -20.95
C ASP A 39 4.61 23.34 -22.06
N ASN A 40 3.82 24.41 -22.15
CA ASN A 40 4.04 25.48 -23.14
C ASN A 40 5.28 26.35 -22.84
N SER A 41 5.90 26.17 -21.67
CA SER A 41 7.13 26.85 -21.26
C SER A 41 8.38 26.05 -21.63
N GLY A 42 8.23 24.88 -22.26
CA GLY A 42 9.33 24.03 -22.69
C GLY A 42 9.84 23.09 -21.61
N ASN A 43 9.13 22.92 -20.49
CA ASN A 43 9.51 21.94 -19.47
C ASN A 43 8.91 20.56 -19.79
N THR A 44 9.72 19.53 -19.55
CA THR A 44 9.30 18.13 -19.60
C THR A 44 8.98 17.65 -18.19
N HIS A 45 7.76 17.18 -17.99
CA HIS A 45 7.28 16.60 -16.74
C HIS A 45 7.24 15.08 -16.89
N ILE A 46 7.97 14.36 -16.03
CA ILE A 46 8.03 12.90 -16.02
C ILE A 46 7.52 12.41 -14.67
N THR A 47 6.43 11.65 -14.70
CA THR A 47 5.92 10.97 -13.52
C THR A 47 6.46 9.56 -13.49
N VAL A 48 7.16 9.19 -12.42
CA VAL A 48 7.70 7.84 -12.21
C VAL A 48 7.12 7.20 -10.95
N SER A 49 6.95 5.89 -10.98
CA SER A 49 6.75 5.09 -9.78
C SER A 49 8.04 4.35 -9.45
N VAL A 50 8.53 4.53 -8.24
CA VAL A 50 9.67 3.80 -7.68
C VAL A 50 9.14 2.77 -6.69
N THR A 51 9.47 1.50 -6.89
CA THR A 51 9.04 0.39 -6.02
C THR A 51 10.24 -0.46 -5.61
N GLY A 52 10.06 -1.28 -4.58
CA GLY A 52 11.10 -2.13 -4.01
C GLY A 52 11.22 -1.91 -2.50
N SER A 53 11.71 -2.90 -1.77
CA SER A 53 11.83 -2.81 -0.31
C SER A 53 12.93 -1.86 0.16
N ALA A 54 13.80 -1.41 -0.75
CA ALA A 54 14.80 -0.39 -0.48
C ALA A 54 14.22 1.04 -0.58
N VAL A 55 12.99 1.21 -1.06
CA VAL A 55 12.28 2.50 -0.99
C VAL A 55 11.94 2.74 0.49
N GLY A 56 12.68 3.65 1.12
CA GLY A 56 12.46 4.02 2.51
C GLY A 56 11.17 4.82 2.71
N ALA A 57 10.89 5.15 3.98
CA ALA A 57 9.76 6.01 4.34
C ALA A 57 10.01 7.50 4.03
N THR A 58 11.27 7.87 3.79
CA THR A 58 11.65 9.23 3.41
C THR A 58 11.27 9.51 1.96
N PRO A 59 10.62 10.65 1.66
CA PRO A 59 10.34 11.03 0.29
C PRO A 59 11.64 11.18 -0.52
N LEU A 60 11.62 10.69 -1.76
CA LEU A 60 12.75 10.82 -2.68
C LEU A 60 12.89 12.28 -3.16
N ASP A 61 14.13 12.73 -3.30
CA ASP A 61 14.46 14.08 -3.77
C ASP A 61 15.31 14.05 -5.05
N ALA A 62 15.76 15.21 -5.53
CA ALA A 62 16.51 15.31 -6.78
C ALA A 62 17.85 14.55 -6.78
N SER A 63 18.44 14.30 -5.60
CA SER A 63 19.70 13.55 -5.48
C SER A 63 19.54 12.04 -5.69
N ASP A 64 18.32 11.52 -5.55
CA ASP A 64 17.99 10.10 -5.76
C ASP A 64 17.80 9.74 -7.24
N PHE A 65 17.79 10.72 -8.13
CA PHE A 65 17.53 10.53 -9.56
C PHE A 65 18.65 11.08 -10.42
N THR A 66 18.95 10.36 -11.50
CA THR A 66 19.77 10.86 -12.62
C THR A 66 18.92 10.79 -13.87
N VAL A 67 18.83 11.92 -14.59
CA VAL A 67 18.15 12.00 -15.87
C VAL A 67 19.18 12.34 -16.94
N THR A 68 19.17 11.60 -18.03
CA THR A 68 20.01 11.88 -19.20
C THR A 68 19.13 12.12 -20.42
N GLU A 69 19.45 13.17 -21.16
CA GLU A 69 18.83 13.47 -22.45
C GLU A 69 19.90 13.42 -23.54
N ASN A 70 19.69 12.58 -24.55
CA ASN A 70 20.67 12.35 -25.64
C ASN A 70 22.09 12.03 -25.12
N GLY A 71 22.16 11.25 -24.04
CA GLY A 71 23.43 10.87 -23.40
C GLY A 71 24.09 11.97 -22.56
N LYS A 72 23.49 13.15 -22.41
CA LYS A 72 23.97 14.24 -21.54
C LYS A 72 23.16 14.29 -20.25
N PRO A 73 23.80 14.45 -19.07
CA PRO A 73 23.07 14.59 -17.81
C PRO A 73 22.27 15.90 -17.78
N VAL A 74 21.04 15.83 -17.26
CA VAL A 74 20.19 16.98 -16.99
C VAL A 74 20.49 17.48 -15.57
N SER A 75 21.05 18.68 -15.45
CA SER A 75 21.50 19.24 -14.16
C SER A 75 20.41 20.00 -13.40
N SER A 76 19.37 20.48 -14.07
CA SER A 76 18.28 21.27 -13.48
C SER A 76 17.05 20.41 -13.16
N LEU A 77 17.25 19.30 -12.44
CA LEU A 77 16.16 18.41 -12.07
C LEU A 77 15.42 18.94 -10.83
N THR A 78 14.10 19.04 -10.93
CA THR A 78 13.24 19.25 -9.75
C THR A 78 12.42 17.99 -9.52
N VAL A 79 12.53 17.41 -8.33
CA VAL A 79 11.72 16.26 -7.92
C VAL A 79 10.71 16.71 -6.88
N LYS A 80 9.46 16.36 -7.11
CA LYS A 80 8.36 16.59 -6.18
C LYS A 80 7.65 15.26 -5.95
N PRO A 81 7.61 14.73 -4.72
CA PRO A 81 6.78 13.60 -4.40
C PRO A 81 5.33 13.93 -4.73
N LEU A 82 4.64 13.05 -5.44
CA LEU A 82 3.23 13.27 -5.82
C LEU A 82 2.31 13.49 -4.61
N PHE A 83 2.73 13.02 -3.44
CA PHE A 83 1.98 13.13 -2.18
C PHE A 83 2.37 14.35 -1.33
N GLN A 84 3.40 15.13 -1.70
CA GLN A 84 3.78 16.33 -0.95
C GLN A 84 2.94 17.53 -1.41
N GLY A 85 1.98 17.94 -0.58
CA GLY A 85 1.22 19.19 -0.75
C GLY A 85 -0.24 19.03 -1.20
N GLN A 86 -0.72 17.80 -1.40
CA GLN A 86 -2.15 17.56 -1.56
C GLN A 86 -2.63 16.61 -0.48
N THR A 87 -3.31 17.16 0.52
CA THR A 87 -4.35 16.41 1.23
C THR A 87 -5.36 16.03 0.15
N LEU A 88 -5.16 14.89 -0.51
CA LEU A 88 -6.15 14.37 -1.44
C LEU A 88 -7.42 14.24 -0.62
N ALA A 89 -8.46 14.99 -0.99
CA ALA A 89 -9.77 14.84 -0.37
C ALA A 89 -10.23 13.43 -0.70
N VAL A 90 -10.04 12.53 0.27
CA VAL A 90 -10.55 11.17 0.17
C VAL A 90 -12.04 11.28 0.50
N SER A 91 -12.87 10.94 -0.48
CA SER A 91 -14.31 10.76 -0.28
C SER A 91 -14.63 9.28 -0.27
N VAL A 92 -15.46 8.85 0.67
CA VAL A 92 -15.92 7.46 0.78
C VAL A 92 -17.40 7.42 0.46
N VAL A 93 -17.81 6.54 -0.46
CA VAL A 93 -19.22 6.23 -0.68
C VAL A 93 -19.51 4.90 -0.01
N LEU A 94 -20.31 4.93 1.06
CA LEU A 94 -20.79 3.75 1.76
C LEU A 94 -22.13 3.34 1.15
N ILE A 95 -22.16 2.17 0.51
CA ILE A 95 -23.38 1.62 -0.09
C ILE A 95 -23.90 0.51 0.82
N MET A 96 -25.14 0.63 1.29
CA MET A 96 -25.75 -0.29 2.28
C MET A 96 -27.05 -0.90 1.76
N ASP A 97 -27.09 -2.23 1.71
CA ASP A 97 -28.29 -3.01 1.38
C ASP A 97 -29.23 -3.07 2.60
N ILE A 98 -30.43 -2.52 2.44
CA ILE A 98 -31.52 -2.53 3.44
C ILE A 98 -32.67 -3.46 3.02
N SER A 99 -32.46 -4.31 2.01
CA SER A 99 -33.45 -5.30 1.57
C SER A 99 -33.70 -6.36 2.65
N GLY A 100 -34.88 -6.99 2.59
CA GLY A 100 -35.35 -7.89 3.65
C GLY A 100 -34.43 -9.11 3.94
N SER A 101 -33.55 -9.48 3.00
CA SER A 101 -32.58 -10.56 3.16
C SER A 101 -31.39 -10.21 4.08
N THR A 102 -31.17 -8.93 4.40
CA THR A 102 -30.14 -8.49 5.36
C THR A 102 -30.69 -8.24 6.77
N GLY A 103 -32.00 -8.42 7.00
CA GLY A 103 -32.69 -8.06 8.23
C GLY A 103 -32.17 -8.73 9.52
N GLY A 104 -32.54 -8.15 10.67
CA GLY A 104 -32.21 -8.70 11.98
C GLY A 104 -30.76 -8.45 12.40
N ALA A 105 -30.09 -9.48 12.94
CA ALA A 105 -28.77 -9.35 13.54
C ALA A 105 -27.67 -8.92 12.53
N ALA A 106 -27.78 -9.33 11.27
CA ALA A 106 -26.82 -8.98 10.23
C ALA A 106 -26.86 -7.48 9.90
N HIS A 107 -28.05 -6.90 9.75
CA HIS A 107 -28.21 -5.45 9.57
C HIS A 107 -27.68 -4.65 10.76
N ALA A 108 -27.98 -5.09 11.98
CA ALA A 108 -27.47 -4.43 13.19
C ALA A 108 -25.93 -4.49 13.27
N ALA A 109 -25.34 -5.62 12.89
CA ALA A 109 -23.88 -5.77 12.81
C ALA A 109 -23.25 -4.88 11.72
N ALA A 110 -23.88 -4.80 10.55
CA ALA A 110 -23.42 -3.91 9.46
C ALA A 110 -23.47 -2.43 9.88
N GLN A 111 -24.52 -2.01 10.59
CA GLN A 111 -24.59 -0.66 11.16
C GLN A 111 -23.50 -0.41 12.23
N ALA A 112 -23.24 -1.38 13.10
CA ALA A 112 -22.19 -1.27 14.11
C ALA A 112 -20.81 -1.14 13.45
N ALA A 113 -20.52 -1.96 12.44
CA ALA A 113 -19.27 -1.91 11.68
C ALA A 113 -19.13 -0.58 10.92
N ALA A 114 -20.21 -0.09 10.29
CA ALA A 114 -20.21 1.21 9.62
C ALA A 114 -19.90 2.35 10.60
N LYS A 115 -20.48 2.36 11.81
CA LYS A 115 -20.19 3.36 12.84
C LYS A 115 -18.73 3.29 13.31
N GLN A 116 -18.18 2.10 13.49
CA GLN A 116 -16.77 1.91 13.86
C GLN A 116 -15.83 2.38 12.75
N PHE A 117 -16.17 2.10 11.50
CA PHE A 117 -15.43 2.59 10.34
C PHE A 117 -15.47 4.12 10.25
N LEU A 118 -16.64 4.74 10.37
CA LEU A 118 -16.76 6.20 10.37
C LEU A 118 -15.95 6.84 11.52
N ALA A 119 -15.92 6.21 12.69
CA ALA A 119 -15.15 6.69 13.83
C ALA A 119 -13.62 6.55 13.65
N SER A 120 -13.14 5.71 12.73
CA SER A 120 -11.71 5.58 12.42
C SER A 120 -11.25 6.56 11.34
N LEU A 121 -12.17 7.24 10.66
CA LEU A 121 -11.83 8.19 9.59
C LEU A 121 -11.35 9.54 10.16
N PRO A 122 -10.33 10.16 9.55
CA PRO A 122 -9.97 11.55 9.84
C PRO A 122 -11.13 12.51 9.55
N PRO A 123 -11.23 13.65 10.27
CA PRO A 123 -12.31 14.63 10.11
C PRO A 123 -12.33 15.32 8.72
N THR A 124 -11.27 15.16 7.93
CA THR A 124 -11.15 15.70 6.57
C THR A 124 -11.74 14.79 5.49
N VAL A 125 -12.18 13.57 5.85
CA VAL A 125 -12.78 12.61 4.91
C VAL A 125 -14.28 12.86 4.84
N GLN A 126 -14.79 13.09 3.63
CA GLN A 126 -16.23 13.20 3.39
C GLN A 126 -16.81 11.80 3.14
N VAL A 127 -17.96 11.52 3.76
CA VAL A 127 -18.63 10.22 3.58
C VAL A 127 -20.06 10.43 3.11
N GLU A 128 -20.42 9.75 2.02
CA GLU A 128 -21.79 9.68 1.50
C GLU A 128 -22.35 8.29 1.79
N LEU A 129 -23.60 8.22 2.26
CA LEU A 129 -24.31 6.95 2.50
C LEU A 129 -25.43 6.78 1.49
N ILE A 130 -25.36 5.69 0.72
CA ILE A 130 -26.39 5.29 -0.23
C ILE A 130 -27.04 4.00 0.28
N SER A 131 -28.30 4.08 0.74
CA SER A 131 -29.08 2.90 1.11
C SER A 131 -29.95 2.41 -0.04
N PHE A 132 -30.02 1.10 -0.28
CA PHE A 132 -30.86 0.53 -1.34
C PHE A 132 -31.63 -0.71 -0.88
N SER A 133 -32.87 -0.86 -1.36
CA SER A 133 -33.72 -2.05 -1.11
C SER A 133 -34.02 -2.86 -2.37
N THR A 134 -33.65 -2.33 -3.55
CA THR A 134 -33.75 -2.97 -4.87
C THR A 134 -32.52 -2.59 -5.69
N ASN A 135 -32.18 -3.41 -6.70
CA ASN A 135 -30.94 -3.36 -7.49
C ASN A 135 -30.38 -1.95 -7.73
N VAL A 136 -29.12 -1.73 -7.36
CA VAL A 136 -28.34 -0.53 -7.72
C VAL A 136 -27.55 -0.87 -8.98
N THR A 137 -27.88 -0.21 -10.09
CA THR A 137 -27.03 -0.21 -11.28
C THR A 137 -26.11 1.00 -11.20
N VAL A 138 -24.80 0.76 -11.24
CA VAL A 138 -23.76 1.81 -11.33
C VAL A 138 -23.36 2.00 -12.79
#